data_AF-F2J3T7-F1
#
_entry.id   AF-F2J3T7-F1
#
_cell.length_a   1.000
_cell.length_b   1.000
_cell.length_c   1.000
_cell.angle_alpha   90.00
_cell.angle_beta   90.00
_cell.angle_gamma   90.00
#
_symmetry.space_group_name_H-M   'P 1'
#
loop_
_entity.id
_entity.type
_entity.pdbx_description
1 polymer ?
#
loop_
_entity_poly.entity_id
_entity_poly.type
_entity_poly.pdbx_seq_one_letter_code
_entity_poly.pdbx_strand_id
1 'polypeptide(L)' 'MINDCKDVTLDEMVERLSAERQVSISRSALGAWLRGRGWTFKKSPHTHWSRPDRMS' A
#
# COMPACT_ATOMS: atom_id res chain seq x y z
N MET A 1 12.79 -8.95 -4.04
CA MET A 1 11.54 -8.68 -4.79
C MET A 1 10.41 -8.13 -3.90
N ILE A 2 9.88 -8.84 -2.90
CA ILE A 2 9.06 -8.19 -1.84
C ILE A 2 9.88 -7.91 -0.58
N ASN A 3 10.84 -8.78 -0.23
CA ASN A 3 11.66 -8.61 0.98
C ASN A 3 12.64 -7.41 0.93
N ASP A 4 12.99 -7.00 -0.30
CA ASP A 4 13.82 -5.83 -0.60
C ASP A 4 13.03 -4.51 -0.48
N CYS A 5 11.70 -4.61 -0.60
CA CYS A 5 10.74 -3.53 -0.57
C CYS A 5 10.33 -3.19 0.88
N LYS A 6 11.29 -3.08 1.82
CA LYS A 6 10.98 -2.80 3.23
C LYS A 6 10.49 -1.36 3.48
N ASP A 7 10.78 -0.41 2.59
CA ASP A 7 10.38 0.99 2.74
C ASP A 7 9.30 1.46 1.74
N VAL A 8 8.63 0.55 1.02
CA VAL A 8 7.52 0.95 0.13
C VAL A 8 6.18 0.91 0.84
N THR A 9 5.26 1.75 0.38
CA THR A 9 3.88 1.72 0.84
C THR A 9 3.13 0.51 0.29
N LEU A 10 2.01 0.15 0.93
CA LEU A 10 1.15 -0.94 0.48
C LEU A 10 0.59 -0.69 -0.93
N ASP A 11 0.42 0.59 -1.30
CA ASP A 11 -0.09 1.02 -2.61
C ASP A 11 0.98 0.81 -3.69
N GLU A 12 2.21 1.28 -3.44
CA GLU A 12 3.36 1.03 -4.32
C GLU A 12 3.63 -0.47 -4.49
N MET A 13 3.43 -1.30 -3.46
CA MET A 13 3.54 -2.75 -3.64
C MET A 13 2.50 -3.32 -4.60
N VAL A 14 1.25 -2.84 -4.53
CA VAL A 14 0.19 -3.26 -5.46
C VAL A 14 0.54 -2.83 -6.88
N GLU A 15 0.99 -1.60 -7.07
CA GLU A 15 1.38 -1.09 -8.39
C GLU A 15 2.57 -1.87 -8.97
N ARG A 16 3.61 -2.13 -8.17
CA ARG A 16 4.77 -2.92 -8.62
C ARG A 16 4.41 -4.37 -8.90
N LEU A 17 3.54 -4.99 -8.11
CA LEU A 17 3.03 -6.35 -8.38
C LEU A 17 2.23 -6.40 -9.69
N SER A 18 1.44 -5.36 -9.96
CA SER A 18 0.68 -5.25 -11.20
C SER A 18 1.61 -5.01 -12.40
N ALA A 19 2.58 -4.11 -12.28
CA ALA A 19 3.48 -3.74 -13.37
C ALA A 19 4.53 -4.83 -13.68
N GLU A 20 5.18 -5.38 -12.65
CA GLU A 20 6.29 -6.33 -12.83
C GLU A 20 5.81 -7.78 -12.97
N ARG A 21 4.72 -8.16 -12.30
CA ARG A 21 4.24 -9.55 -12.28
C ARG A 21 2.87 -9.76 -12.93
N GLN A 22 2.23 -8.69 -13.43
CA GLN A 22 0.85 -8.74 -13.95
C GLN A 22 -0.14 -9.36 -12.95
N VAL A 23 0.14 -9.23 -11.64
CA VAL A 23 -0.72 -9.75 -10.57
C VAL A 23 -1.61 -8.62 -10.09
N SER A 24 -2.91 -8.72 -10.39
CA SER A 24 -3.93 -7.84 -9.84
C SER A 24 -4.39 -8.35 -8.47
N ILE A 25 -3.81 -7.80 -7.40
CA ILE A 25 -4.23 -8.07 -6.02
C ILE A 25 -4.74 -6.79 -5.36
N SER A 26 -5.89 -6.89 -4.68
CA SER A 26 -6.42 -5.76 -3.91
C SER A 26 -5.51 -5.44 -2.71
N ARG A 27 -5.40 -4.15 -2.39
CA ARG A 27 -4.69 -3.63 -1.20
C ARG A 27 -5.04 -4.40 0.08
N SER A 28 -6.32 -4.73 0.29
CA SER A 28 -6.80 -5.45 1.47
C SER A 28 -6.31 -6.91 1.50
N ALA A 29 -6.33 -7.59 0.35
CA ALA A 29 -5.85 -8.96 0.20
C ALA A 29 -4.32 -9.03 0.38
N LEU A 30 -3.60 -8.09 -0.21
CA LEU A 30 -2.15 -7.97 -0.03
C LEU A 30 -1.79 -7.67 1.44
N GLY A 31 -2.53 -6.76 2.08
CA GLY A 31 -2.33 -6.44 3.50
C GLY A 31 -2.58 -7.63 4.43
N ALA A 32 -3.60 -8.43 4.17
CA ALA A 32 -3.87 -9.66 4.92
C ALA A 32 -2.76 -10.70 4.74
N TRP A 33 -2.29 -10.90 3.51
CA TRP A 33 -1.20 -11.82 3.19
C TRP A 33 0.13 -11.39 3.84
N LEU A 34 0.43 -10.09 3.84
CA LEU A 34 1.62 -9.55 4.51
C LEU A 34 1.54 -9.70 6.04
N ARG A 35 0.38 -9.48 6.65
CA ARG A 35 0.20 -9.71 8.09
C ARG A 35 0.41 -11.17 8.49
N GLY A 36 -0.09 -12.13 7.69
CA GLY A 36 0.17 -13.56 7.91
C GLY A 36 1.66 -13.93 7.85
N ARG A 37 2.47 -13.09 7.22
CA ARG A 37 3.93 -13.25 7.09
C ARG A 37 4.74 -12.45 8.10
N GLY A 38 4.09 -11.75 9.05
CA GLY A 38 4.76 -10.90 10.05
C GLY A 38 5.40 -9.65 9.44
N TRP A 39 4.95 -9.23 8.25
CA TRP A 39 5.54 -8.09 7.54
C TRP A 39 4.87 -6.78 7.95
N THR A 40 5.68 -5.81 8.36
CA THR A 40 5.25 -4.44 8.66
C THR A 40 5.58 -3.52 7.50
N PHE A 41 4.60 -2.77 7.00
CA PHE A 41 4.79 -1.79 5.92
C PHE A 41 4.68 -0.36 6.45
N LYS A 42 5.34 0.58 5.78
CA LYS A 42 5.22 2.01 6.07
C LYS A 42 3.78 2.43 5.78
N LYS A 43 3.11 3.04 6.76
CA LYS A 43 1.80 3.63 6.54
C LYS A 43 1.98 4.68 5.44
N SER A 44 1.20 4.60 4.36
CA SER A 44 1.25 5.64 3.32
C SER A 44 1.21 6.99 4.01
N PRO A 45 2.04 7.96 3.59
CA PRO A 45 1.86 9.33 4.05
C PRO A 45 0.39 9.63 3.83
N HIS A 46 -0.29 9.96 4.93
CA HIS A 46 -1.71 10.23 4.89
C HIS A 46 -1.84 11.37 3.89
N THR A 47 -2.33 11.09 2.68
CA THR A 47 -2.77 12.15 1.78
C THR A 47 -3.71 12.96 2.63
N HIS A 48 -3.25 14.15 3.02
CA HIS A 48 -3.98 15.03 3.89
C HIS A 48 -5.26 15.34 3.11
N TRP A 49 -6.34 14.67 3.47
CA TRP A 49 -7.67 15.12 3.11
C TRP A 49 -7.84 16.43 3.86
N SER A 50 -7.31 17.52 3.29
CA SER A 50 -7.79 18.86 3.58
C SER A 50 -9.28 18.76 3.36
N ARG A 51 -10.05 18.65 4.45
CA ARG A 51 -11.47 18.92 4.41
C ARG A 51 -11.58 20.28 3.71
N PRO A 52 -12.32 20.42 2.60
CA PRO A 52 -12.67 21.76 2.16
C PRO A 52 -13.51 22.33 3.31
N ASP A 53 -12.91 23.28 4.01
CA ASP A 53 -13.57 24.11 4.99
C ASP A 53 -14.83 24.64 4.31
N ARG A 54 -15.98 24.20 4.80
CA ARG A 54 -17.28 24.55 4.25
C ARG A 54 -17.54 25.97 4.71
N MET A 55 -17.11 26.92 3.87
CA MET A 55 -17.41 28.35 3.97
C MET A 55 -18.86 28.53 4.41
N SER A 56 -19.07 29.20 5.55
CA SER A 56 -20.33 29.80 5.96
C SER A 56 -20.17 31.31 5.98
#